data_AF-A0A6I4MGK0-F1
#
_entry.id   AF-A0A6I4MGK0-F1
#
_cell.length_a   1.000
_cell.length_b   1.000
_cell.length_c   1.000
_cell.angle_alpha   90.00
_cell.angle_beta   90.00
_cell.angle_gamma   90.00
#
_symmetry.space_group_name_H-M   'P 1'
#
loop_
_entity.id
_entity.type
_entity.pdbx_description
1 polymer ?
#
loop_
_entity_poly.entity_id
_entity_poly.type
_entity_poly.pdbx_seq_one_letter_code
_entity_poly.pdbx_strand_id
1 'polypeptide(L)'
;MTPELARVLARLAEELPARHIEAWARVLHGYRAPGDDLEVRLIEAGPGVAVGARAARLARAWRESSPRPAGDALALALETGAVMHARHAGRQTDVVVSGPLGDRPAVRHTGAVVTDDHQGQRIGPARRELRRLRRERGRP
;
A
#
# COMPACT_ATOMS: atom_id res chain seq x y z
N MET A 1 -0.23 -18.68 -6.22
CA MET A 1 -0.50 -17.25 -6.51
C MET A 1 0.82 -16.49 -6.53
N THR A 2 1.07 -15.67 -7.56
CA THR A 2 2.33 -14.91 -7.68
C THR A 2 2.32 -13.66 -6.78
N PRO A 3 3.50 -13.14 -6.37
CA PRO A 3 3.58 -11.93 -5.55
C PRO A 3 2.96 -10.70 -6.20
N GLU A 4 3.07 -10.57 -7.53
CA GLU A 4 2.47 -9.44 -8.25
C GLU A 4 0.94 -9.49 -8.21
N LEU A 5 0.34 -10.66 -8.44
CA LEU A 5 -1.11 -10.83 -8.34
C LEU A 5 -1.60 -10.53 -6.92
N ALA A 6 -0.87 -10.99 -5.90
CA ALA A 6 -1.20 -10.69 -4.50
C ALA A 6 -1.17 -9.18 -4.21
N ARG A 7 -0.17 -8.45 -4.72
CA ARG A 7 -0.07 -6.99 -4.57
C ARG A 7 -1.21 -6.25 -5.29
N VAL A 8 -1.58 -6.71 -6.49
CA VAL A 8 -2.72 -6.14 -7.23
C VAL A 8 -4.00 -6.31 -6.42
N LEU A 9 -4.28 -7.51 -5.91
CA LEU A 9 -5.46 -7.77 -5.08
C LEU A 9 -5.48 -6.92 -3.81
N ALA A 10 -4.36 -6.83 -3.10
CA ALA A 10 -4.24 -6.02 -1.88
C ALA A 10 -4.55 -4.55 -2.16
N ARG A 11 -4.01 -4.00 -3.25
CA ARG A 11 -4.26 -2.61 -3.64
C ARG A 11 -5.69 -2.36 -4.09
N LEU A 12 -6.31 -3.32 -4.77
CA LEU A 12 -7.73 -3.23 -5.13
C LEU A 12 -8.63 -3.27 -3.88
N ALA A 13 -8.30 -4.12 -2.91
CA ALA A 13 -9.01 -4.22 -1.65
C ALA A 13 -8.94 -2.93 -0.80
N GLU A 14 -7.86 -2.18 -0.92
CA GLU A 14 -7.68 -0.86 -0.27
C GLU A 14 -8.43 0.26 -1.02
N GLU A 15 -8.37 0.28 -2.35
CA GLU A 15 -8.87 1.40 -3.13
C GLU A 15 -10.36 1.31 -3.53
N LEU A 16 -10.92 0.09 -3.63
CA LEU A 16 -12.28 -0.08 -4.12
C LEU A 16 -13.32 -0.02 -2.98
N PRO A 17 -14.46 0.64 -3.22
CA PRO A 17 -15.59 0.57 -2.30
C PRO A 17 -16.08 -0.88 -2.10
N ALA A 18 -16.62 -1.19 -0.92
CA ALA A 18 -17.10 -2.54 -0.58
C ALA A 18 -18.08 -3.11 -1.63
N ARG A 19 -19.03 -2.30 -2.11
CA ARG A 19 -19.98 -2.70 -3.17
C ARG A 19 -19.29 -3.14 -4.48
N HIS A 20 -18.17 -2.52 -4.82
CA HIS A 20 -17.39 -2.85 -6.02
C HIS A 20 -16.62 -4.15 -5.80
N ILE A 21 -16.05 -4.35 -4.61
CA ILE A 21 -15.41 -5.61 -4.22
C ILE A 21 -16.40 -6.78 -4.32
N GLU A 22 -17.60 -6.65 -3.74
CA GLU A 22 -18.64 -7.68 -3.80
C GLU A 22 -19.09 -7.99 -5.24
N ALA A 23 -19.19 -6.97 -6.10
CA ALA A 23 -19.55 -7.16 -7.50
C ALA A 23 -18.44 -7.88 -8.27
N TRP A 24 -17.18 -7.51 -8.03
CA TRP A 24 -16.04 -8.15 -8.68
C TRP A 24 -15.82 -9.58 -8.18
N ALA A 25 -15.99 -9.85 -6.90
CA ALA A 25 -15.93 -11.20 -6.34
C ALA A 25 -16.97 -12.11 -7.01
N ARG A 26 -18.22 -11.64 -7.19
CA ARG A 26 -19.26 -12.36 -7.92
C ARG A 26 -18.87 -12.68 -9.37
N VAL A 27 -18.23 -11.74 -10.07
CA VAL A 27 -17.71 -12.02 -11.42
C VAL A 27 -16.63 -13.10 -11.36
N LEU A 28 -15.64 -12.96 -10.47
CA LEU A 28 -14.51 -13.87 -10.35
C LEU A 28 -14.93 -15.31 -10.03
N HIS A 29 -15.97 -15.51 -9.21
CA HIS A 29 -16.54 -16.83 -8.94
C HIS A 29 -17.01 -17.57 -10.20
N GLY A 30 -17.37 -16.84 -11.27
CA GLY A 30 -17.75 -17.44 -12.55
C GLY A 30 -16.58 -17.98 -13.39
N TYR A 31 -15.33 -17.71 -13.01
CA TYR A 31 -14.15 -18.01 -13.83
C TYR A 31 -13.22 -19.02 -13.16
N ARG A 32 -12.94 -20.13 -13.85
CA ARG A 32 -11.86 -21.06 -13.43
C ARG A 32 -10.47 -20.58 -13.84
N ALA A 33 -10.38 -19.72 -14.85
CA ALA A 33 -9.15 -19.17 -15.42
C ALA A 33 -9.46 -17.79 -16.03
N PRO A 34 -8.46 -16.92 -16.27
CA PRO A 34 -8.70 -15.62 -16.86
C PRO A 34 -9.19 -15.76 -18.30
N GLY A 35 -10.44 -15.37 -18.56
CA GLY A 35 -11.02 -15.27 -19.90
C GLY A 35 -10.73 -13.93 -20.57
N ASP A 36 -10.93 -13.86 -21.88
CA ASP A 36 -10.73 -12.63 -22.66
C ASP A 36 -11.79 -11.56 -22.35
N ASP A 37 -12.99 -12.00 -21.95
CA ASP A 37 -14.12 -11.16 -21.58
C ASP A 37 -14.07 -10.66 -20.12
N LEU A 38 -13.19 -11.23 -19.28
CA LEU A 38 -13.12 -10.95 -17.84
C LEU A 38 -13.03 -9.45 -17.54
N GLU A 39 -12.16 -8.74 -18.27
CA GLU A 39 -11.96 -7.29 -18.06
C GLU A 39 -13.26 -6.51 -18.28
N VAL A 40 -13.97 -6.79 -19.36
CA VAL A 40 -15.26 -6.16 -19.69
C VAL A 40 -16.28 -6.46 -18.60
N ARG A 41 -16.35 -7.71 -18.15
CA ARG A 41 -17.31 -8.15 -17.12
C ARG A 41 -17.05 -7.49 -15.77
N LEU A 42 -15.79 -7.27 -15.40
CA LEU A 42 -15.42 -6.52 -14.19
C LEU A 42 -15.84 -5.05 -14.30
N ILE A 43 -15.68 -4.43 -15.47
CA ILE A 43 -16.09 -3.04 -15.72
C ILE A 43 -17.61 -2.90 -15.61
N GLU A 44 -18.36 -3.80 -16.26
CA GLU A 44 -19.83 -3.83 -16.25
C GLU A 44 -20.39 -4.06 -14.84
N ALA A 45 -19.76 -4.93 -14.06
CA ALA A 45 -20.22 -5.27 -12.71
C ALA A 45 -20.11 -4.11 -11.71
N GLY A 46 -19.24 -3.13 -11.97
CA GLY A 46 -19.01 -2.01 -11.08
C GLY A 46 -18.59 -0.74 -11.80
N PRO A 47 -19.50 -0.05 -12.49
CA PRO A 47 -19.15 1.17 -13.23
C PRO A 47 -18.63 2.27 -12.28
N GLY A 48 -17.70 3.08 -12.78
CA GLY A 48 -17.10 4.18 -12.01
C GLY A 48 -15.79 4.68 -12.57
N VAL A 49 -15.26 5.74 -11.96
CA VAL A 49 -14.00 6.37 -12.37
C VAL A 49 -12.82 5.42 -12.14
N ALA A 50 -11.96 5.28 -13.14
CA ALA A 50 -10.75 4.44 -13.13
C ALA A 50 -10.97 2.93 -12.93
N VAL A 51 -12.20 2.44 -13.04
CA VAL A 51 -12.54 1.01 -12.95
C VAL A 51 -11.88 0.21 -14.09
N GLY A 52 -11.86 0.75 -15.31
CA GLY A 52 -11.25 0.09 -16.48
C GLY A 52 -9.77 -0.22 -16.30
N ALA A 53 -8.97 0.77 -15.88
CA ALA A 53 -7.53 0.58 -15.65
C ALA A 53 -7.25 -0.47 -14.56
N ARG A 54 -8.08 -0.50 -13.50
CA ARG A 54 -7.99 -1.49 -12.42
C ARG A 54 -8.36 -2.90 -12.89
N ALA A 55 -9.42 -3.03 -13.69
CA ALA A 55 -9.86 -4.30 -14.25
C ALA A 55 -8.81 -4.89 -15.21
N ALA A 56 -8.27 -4.06 -16.10
CA ALA A 56 -7.19 -4.43 -17.01
C ALA A 56 -5.96 -4.93 -16.26
N ARG A 57 -5.57 -4.22 -15.19
CA ARG A 57 -4.42 -4.61 -14.35
C ARG A 57 -4.63 -5.97 -13.68
N LEU A 58 -5.82 -6.22 -13.13
CA LEU A 58 -6.16 -7.51 -12.52
C LEU A 58 -6.14 -8.64 -13.55
N ALA A 59 -6.83 -8.46 -14.67
CA ALA A 59 -6.90 -9.46 -15.74
C ALA A 59 -5.51 -9.82 -16.27
N ARG A 60 -4.66 -8.81 -16.49
CA ARG A 60 -3.25 -9.01 -16.89
C ARG A 60 -2.46 -9.78 -15.85
N ALA A 61 -2.47 -9.34 -14.58
CA ALA A 61 -1.73 -9.99 -13.51
C ALA A 61 -2.17 -11.45 -13.28
N TRP A 62 -3.46 -11.74 -13.48
CA TRP A 62 -3.97 -13.11 -13.40
C TRP A 62 -3.51 -13.96 -14.59
N ARG A 63 -3.56 -13.44 -15.83
CA ARG A 63 -3.06 -14.13 -17.02
C ARG A 63 -1.58 -14.52 -16.92
N GLU A 64 -0.77 -13.61 -16.38
CA GLU A 64 0.68 -13.76 -16.18
C GLU A 64 1.04 -14.66 -15.00
N SER A 65 0.09 -14.97 -14.10
CA SER A 65 0.38 -15.82 -12.94
C SER A 65 0.63 -17.28 -13.33
N SER A 66 1.65 -17.89 -12.74
CA SER A 66 1.95 -19.32 -12.89
C SER A 66 2.39 -19.91 -11.54
N PRO A 67 1.69 -20.91 -10.97
CA PRO A 67 0.44 -21.48 -11.46
C PRO A 67 -0.73 -20.48 -11.36
N ARG A 68 -1.70 -20.60 -12.28
CA ARG A 68 -2.91 -19.76 -12.31
C ARG A 68 -3.86 -20.19 -11.19
N PRO A 69 -4.18 -19.32 -10.22
CA PRO A 69 -5.22 -19.62 -9.23
C PRO A 69 -6.60 -19.63 -9.89
N ALA A 70 -7.54 -20.37 -9.31
CA ALA A 70 -8.95 -20.30 -9.69
C ALA A 70 -9.56 -18.95 -9.29
N GLY A 71 -10.61 -18.52 -9.99
CA GLY A 71 -11.28 -17.25 -9.70
C GLY A 71 -11.85 -17.19 -8.28
N ASP A 72 -12.36 -18.32 -7.75
CA ASP A 72 -12.81 -18.42 -6.35
C ASP A 72 -11.73 -18.04 -5.34
N ALA A 73 -10.48 -18.42 -5.60
CA ALA A 73 -9.37 -18.07 -4.73
C ALA A 73 -9.04 -16.56 -4.81
N LEU A 74 -9.22 -15.94 -5.97
CA LEU A 74 -9.05 -14.50 -6.15
C LEU A 74 -10.18 -13.70 -5.51
N ALA A 75 -11.43 -14.16 -5.66
CA ALA A 75 -12.59 -13.59 -5.01
C ALA A 75 -12.41 -13.58 -3.49
N LEU A 76 -12.09 -14.75 -2.91
CA LEU A 76 -11.83 -14.88 -1.48
C LEU A 76 -10.69 -13.98 -0.99
N ALA A 77 -9.59 -13.91 -1.75
CA ALA A 77 -8.45 -13.06 -1.41
C ALA A 77 -8.81 -11.57 -1.44
N LEU A 78 -9.60 -11.15 -2.43
CA LEU A 78 -10.07 -9.78 -2.57
C LEU A 78 -11.00 -9.36 -1.43
N GLU A 79 -11.99 -10.20 -1.11
CA GLU A 79 -12.93 -9.98 0.00
C GLU A 79 -12.20 -9.96 1.35
N THR A 80 -11.31 -10.93 1.58
CA THR A 80 -10.52 -11.00 2.80
C THR A 80 -9.64 -9.75 2.95
N GLY A 81 -9.00 -9.33 1.86
CA GLY A 81 -8.22 -8.09 1.83
C GLY A 81 -9.05 -6.88 2.24
N ALA A 82 -10.26 -6.74 1.69
CA ALA A 82 -11.14 -5.60 1.98
C ALA A 82 -11.59 -5.60 3.44
N VAL A 83 -11.95 -6.77 3.99
CA VAL A 83 -12.30 -6.92 5.41
C VAL A 83 -11.12 -6.56 6.32
N MET A 84 -9.91 -7.02 5.99
CA MET A 84 -8.72 -6.70 6.80
C MET A 84 -8.37 -5.22 6.74
N HIS A 85 -8.49 -4.60 5.57
CA HIS A 85 -8.25 -3.16 5.42
C HIS A 85 -9.27 -2.34 6.21
N ALA A 86 -10.57 -2.65 6.11
CA ALA A 86 -11.62 -1.98 6.88
C ALA A 86 -11.39 -2.11 8.40
N ARG A 87 -10.98 -3.30 8.87
CA ARG A 87 -10.62 -3.53 10.28
C ARG A 87 -9.35 -2.79 10.72
N HIS A 88 -8.42 -2.54 9.81
CA HIS A 88 -7.21 -1.79 10.12
C HIS A 88 -7.49 -0.29 10.17
N ALA A 89 -8.24 0.23 9.19
CA ALA A 89 -8.69 1.62 9.16
C ALA A 89 -9.46 2.00 10.44
N GLY A 90 -10.34 1.12 10.94
CA GLY A 90 -11.06 1.35 12.20
C GLY A 90 -10.20 1.24 13.48
N ARG A 91 -8.98 0.68 13.40
CA ARG A 91 -8.03 0.56 14.51
C ARG A 91 -6.94 1.63 14.52
N GLN A 92 -6.72 2.32 13.40
CA GLN A 92 -5.75 3.43 13.31
C GLN A 92 -6.26 4.73 13.93
N THR A 93 -7.53 4.79 14.34
CA THR A 93 -8.10 5.88 15.13
C THR A 93 -7.79 5.68 16.63
N ASP A 94 -7.27 6.73 17.25
CA ASP A 94 -6.85 6.91 18.66
C ASP A 94 -5.47 6.38 19.10
N VAL A 95 -4.42 7.00 18.57
CA VAL A 95 -3.25 7.34 19.41
C VAL A 95 -3.33 8.82 19.77
N VAL A 96 -4.12 9.15 20.79
CA VAL A 96 -4.02 10.45 21.48
C VAL A 96 -2.88 10.32 22.49
N VAL A 97 -1.77 11.00 22.24
CA VAL A 97 -0.70 11.14 23.23
C VAL A 97 -1.20 12.11 24.31
N SER A 98 -1.86 11.58 25.33
CA SER A 98 -2.07 12.30 26.59
C SER A 98 -0.72 12.44 27.30
N GLY A 99 0.07 13.43 26.90
CA GLY A 99 1.19 13.89 27.69
C GLY A 99 0.68 14.59 28.97
N PRO A 100 1.42 14.53 30.10
CA PRO A 100 1.06 15.29 31.30
C PRO A 100 0.99 16.78 30.95
N LEU A 101 -0.02 17.48 31.49
CA LEU A 101 -0.27 18.91 31.35
C LEU A 101 0.95 19.72 31.84
N GLY A 102 1.97 19.83 30.99
CA GLY A 102 3.09 20.75 31.10
C GLY A 102 2.78 21.95 30.24
N ASP A 103 2.60 23.09 30.91
CA ASP A 103 2.21 24.39 30.37
C ASP A 103 3.23 24.94 29.35
N ARG A 104 3.16 24.49 28.08
CA ARG A 104 3.91 25.05 26.95
C ARG A 104 3.08 25.01 25.66
N PRO A 105 3.16 26.06 24.82
CA PRO A 105 2.26 26.24 23.69
C PRO A 105 2.41 25.12 22.65
N ALA A 106 1.25 24.64 22.17
CA ALA A 106 1.12 23.53 21.24
C ALA A 106 1.95 23.73 19.97
N VAL A 107 3.04 22.96 19.84
CA VAL A 107 3.80 22.87 18.60
C VAL A 107 3.18 21.79 17.72
N ARG A 108 2.64 22.22 16.58
CA ARG A 108 2.09 21.36 15.53
C ARG A 108 3.26 20.65 14.83
N HIS A 109 3.65 19.48 15.34
CA HIS A 109 4.67 18.65 14.67
C HIS A 109 4.02 17.80 13.58
N THR A 110 4.23 18.17 12.32
CA THR A 110 4.02 17.30 11.15
C THR A 110 5.05 16.16 11.18
N GLY A 111 4.56 14.96 10.88
CA GLY A 111 5.24 13.68 11.07
C GLY A 111 6.72 13.62 10.70
N ALA A 112 7.50 13.04 11.62
CA ALA A 112 8.74 12.35 11.31
C ALA A 112 8.67 10.99 11.99
N VAL A 113 8.54 9.94 11.16
CA VAL A 113 8.72 8.55 11.56
C VAL A 113 10.15 8.40 12.06
N VAL A 114 10.33 8.12 13.34
CA VAL A 114 11.62 7.65 13.87
C VAL A 114 11.54 6.13 13.87
N THR A 115 12.15 5.50 12.87
CA THR A 115 12.57 4.11 12.98
C THR A 115 13.67 4.05 14.03
N ASP A 116 13.36 3.38 15.12
CA ASP A 116 14.26 2.95 16.17
C ASP A 116 15.32 2.02 15.55
N ASP A 117 16.59 2.44 15.56
CA ASP A 117 17.74 1.57 15.30
C ASP A 117 18.54 1.50 16.61
N HIS A 118 18.19 0.52 17.42
CA HIS A 118 18.97 0.10 18.57
C HIS A 118 20.28 -0.52 18.08
N GLN A 119 21.39 0.23 18.03
CA GLN A 119 22.72 -0.28 18.41
C GLN A 119 23.71 0.83 18.80
N GLY A 120 24.31 0.66 19.97
CA GLY A 120 25.78 0.75 20.06
C GLY A 120 26.41 2.12 20.30
N GLN A 121 26.16 2.66 21.49
CA GLN A 121 27.05 3.51 22.28
C GLN A 121 28.56 3.44 21.93
N ARG A 122 29.24 4.59 21.74
CA ARG A 122 30.37 5.12 22.56
C ARG A 122 31.09 6.35 21.95
N ILE A 123 30.95 7.50 22.62
CA ILE A 123 31.98 8.48 23.12
C ILE A 123 33.35 8.46 22.38
N GLY A 124 33.93 9.56 21.87
CA GLY A 124 33.90 10.95 22.36
C GLY A 124 34.60 11.98 21.45
N PRO A 125 34.87 13.20 21.97
CA PRO A 125 35.08 14.41 21.17
C PRO A 125 36.54 14.88 21.14
N ALA A 126 37.02 15.42 20.01
CA ALA A 126 38.11 16.40 20.01
C ALA A 126 38.37 17.04 18.63
N ARG A 127 38.36 18.38 18.66
CA ARG A 127 39.29 19.32 17.99
C ARG A 127 39.22 19.40 16.45
N ARG A 128 38.77 20.54 15.92
CA ARG A 128 39.54 21.78 15.68
C ARG A 128 40.55 21.64 14.53
N GLU A 129 40.60 22.70 13.73
CA GLU A 129 41.59 22.98 12.70
C GLU A 129 41.55 22.09 11.45
N LEU A 130 40.91 22.59 10.38
CA LEU A 130 41.64 23.01 9.16
C LEU A 130 40.68 23.74 8.19
N ARG A 131 40.40 25.00 8.54
CA ARG A 131 40.42 26.07 7.52
C ARG A 131 41.75 25.96 6.78
N ARG A 132 41.74 26.17 5.45
CA ARG A 132 42.84 25.93 4.49
C ARG A 132 42.93 24.45 4.15
N LEU A 133 42.33 23.97 3.06
CA LEU A 133 42.98 23.97 1.75
C LEU A 133 41.99 23.41 0.71
N ARG A 134 41.38 24.31 -0.07
CA ARG A 134 40.90 24.13 -1.46
C ARG A 134 39.76 25.11 -1.74
N ARG A 135 40.10 26.38 -1.55
CA ARG A 135 39.48 27.51 -2.25
C ARG A 135 40.20 27.74 -3.60
N GLU A 136 40.84 26.71 -4.16
CA GLU A 136 41.64 26.78 -5.38
C GLU A 136 41.42 25.52 -6.23
N ARG A 137 41.20 25.72 -7.53
CA ARG A 137 40.70 24.79 -8.58
C ARG A 137 39.17 24.69 -8.61
N GLY A 138 38.42 25.66 -9.14
CA GLY A 138 38.61 26.32 -10.43
C GLY A 138 37.43 25.92 -11.34
N ARG A 139 36.40 26.78 -11.37
CA ARG A 139 35.50 26.97 -12.54
C ARG A 139 36.29 27.81 -13.55
N PRO A 140 35.98 27.82 -14.85
CA PRO A 140 34.97 27.06 -15.60
C PRO A 140 35.55 25.90 -16.42
#